data_AF-A0A0L0TF90-F1
#
_entry.id   AF-A0A0L0TF90-F1
#
_cell.length_a   1.000
_cell.length_b   1.000
_cell.length_c   1.000
_cell.angle_alpha   90.00
_cell.angle_beta   90.00
_cell.angle_gamma   90.00
#
_symmetry.space_group_name_H-M   'P 1'
#
loop_
_entity.id
_entity.type
_entity.pdbx_description
1 polymer ?
#
loop_
_entity_poly.entity_id
_entity_poly.type
_entity_poly.pdbx_seq_one_letter_code
_entity_poly.pdbx_strand_id
1 'polypeptide(L)'
;MGQIVGYFEAVQSLLTTPLQIIIAVGALYSVVGWSALAGVGLMALMLALQLWSGRFVEGLQSRLMAKTDARVEKTQEVLQGIRAIKYFAWERPFAAELHDLRDQEMHALQQYWLVMSAIHVLYHANEVLVIFFTFFLFTNVAGHELDATTVFTVIALFNTLRTPMSALPDLAIQFFETRVSVRRVGAYLDGVDIANHKIDTSGNVEIDTVGHVSALPYIGAASATLSWSPMPAVGPPASPVGAATGATKDDTAILLSTLNSTCDPAAASTCEKTDLTYDDPPTQRFQLKDINFSAPRGKLTVVLGSTGSGKSMLLQALLGELALERGQVFMPHTPIASVPQQSWLLNATAKENVLFGAADEDPDHLLLETK
;
A
#
# COMPACT_ATOMS: atom_id res chain seq x y z
N MET A 1 -4.95 -1.76 7.29
CA MET A 1 -5.80 -2.18 8.42
C MET A 1 -7.25 -2.37 8.01
N GLY A 2 -7.93 -1.37 7.44
CA GLY A 2 -9.37 -1.46 7.08
C GLY A 2 -9.75 -2.65 6.17
N GLN A 3 -8.96 -2.95 5.13
CA GLN A 3 -9.26 -4.07 4.22
C GLN A 3 -9.14 -5.46 4.88
N ILE A 4 -8.22 -5.64 5.84
CA ILE A 4 -8.04 -6.93 6.54
C ILE A 4 -9.13 -7.14 7.58
N VAL A 5 -9.58 -6.08 8.27
CA VAL A 5 -10.72 -6.15 9.18
C VAL A 5 -12.00 -6.48 8.40
N GLY A 6 -12.19 -5.86 7.24
CA GLY A 6 -13.30 -6.16 6.33
C GLY A 6 -13.32 -7.60 5.83
N TYR A 7 -12.18 -8.31 5.84
CA TYR A 7 -12.13 -9.73 5.45
C TYR A 7 -12.94 -10.63 6.39
N PHE A 8 -12.96 -10.35 7.69
CA PHE A 8 -13.77 -11.16 8.62
C PHE A 8 -15.27 -11.07 8.29
N GLU A 9 -15.75 -9.87 7.97
CA GLU A 9 -17.12 -9.64 7.51
C GLU A 9 -17.36 -10.24 6.11
N ALA A 10 -16.36 -10.16 5.23
CA ALA A 10 -16.42 -10.72 3.89
C ALA A 10 -16.49 -12.25 3.90
N VAL A 11 -15.77 -12.94 4.79
CA VAL A 11 -15.81 -14.42 4.90
C VAL A 11 -17.20 -14.89 5.29
N GLN A 12 -17.81 -14.27 6.31
CA GLN A 12 -19.19 -14.59 6.67
C GLN A 12 -20.13 -14.36 5.49
N SER A 13 -20.01 -13.20 4.83
CA SER A 13 -20.85 -12.83 3.69
C SER A 13 -20.67 -13.76 2.50
N LEU A 14 -19.44 -14.20 2.21
CA LEU A 14 -19.07 -15.12 1.12
C LEU A 14 -19.71 -16.50 1.31
N LEU A 15 -19.84 -16.97 2.55
CA LEU A 15 -20.56 -18.21 2.87
C LEU A 15 -22.09 -18.03 2.84
N THR A 16 -22.62 -16.91 3.35
CA THR A 16 -24.08 -16.73 3.51
C THR A 16 -24.80 -16.30 2.24
N THR A 17 -24.20 -15.44 1.41
CA THR A 17 -24.81 -14.94 0.17
C THR A 17 -25.21 -16.02 -0.85
N PRO A 18 -24.36 -17.00 -1.23
CA PRO A 18 -24.77 -18.04 -2.17
C PRO A 18 -25.90 -18.91 -1.61
N LEU A 19 -25.88 -19.20 -0.31
CA LEU A 19 -26.96 -19.93 0.37
C LEU A 19 -28.28 -19.15 0.31
N GLN A 20 -28.26 -17.85 0.60
CA GLN A 20 -29.43 -16.97 0.52
C GLN A 20 -30.01 -16.94 -0.90
N ILE A 21 -29.16 -16.87 -1.92
CA ILE A 21 -29.57 -16.89 -3.33
C ILE A 21 -30.27 -18.21 -3.67
N ILE A 22 -29.69 -19.35 -3.29
CA ILE A 22 -30.27 -20.67 -3.56
C ILE A 22 -31.64 -20.81 -2.89
N ILE A 23 -31.76 -20.41 -1.63
CA ILE A 23 -33.03 -20.47 -0.88
C ILE A 23 -34.08 -19.55 -1.51
N ALA A 24 -33.71 -18.30 -1.84
CA ALA A 24 -34.63 -17.33 -2.43
C ALA A 24 -35.09 -17.74 -3.84
N VAL A 25 -34.19 -18.26 -4.68
CA VAL A 25 -34.54 -18.78 -6.01
C VAL A 25 -35.42 -20.02 -5.91
N GLY A 26 -35.13 -20.93 -4.96
CA GLY A 26 -35.98 -22.09 -4.70
C GLY A 26 -37.39 -21.72 -4.24
N ALA A 27 -37.52 -20.74 -3.34
CA ALA A 27 -38.81 -20.20 -2.91
C ALA A 27 -39.54 -19.46 -4.04
N LEU A 28 -38.82 -18.76 -4.92
CA LEU A 28 -39.43 -18.08 -6.06
C LEU A 28 -39.94 -19.10 -7.09
N TYR A 29 -39.19 -20.17 -7.34
CA TYR A 29 -39.59 -21.25 -8.23
C TYR A 29 -40.82 -21.99 -7.71
N SER A 30 -40.98 -22.16 -6.39
CA SER A 30 -42.18 -22.80 -5.83
C SER A 30 -43.46 -21.96 -5.98
N VAL A 31 -43.34 -20.62 -6.03
CA VAL A 31 -44.50 -19.71 -6.16
C VAL A 31 -44.89 -19.50 -7.63
N VAL A 32 -43.91 -19.29 -8.53
CA VAL A 32 -44.15 -18.81 -9.91
C VAL A 32 -43.70 -19.81 -10.98
N GLY A 33 -43.14 -20.96 -10.58
CA GLY A 33 -42.67 -22.00 -11.47
C GLY A 33 -41.52 -21.54 -12.38
N TRP A 34 -41.56 -21.97 -13.64
CA TRP A 34 -40.50 -21.72 -14.62
C TRP A 34 -40.31 -20.22 -14.96
N SER A 35 -41.34 -19.39 -14.77
CA SER A 35 -41.24 -17.94 -15.02
C SER A 35 -40.26 -17.24 -14.06
N ALA A 36 -40.02 -17.82 -12.87
CA ALA A 36 -38.98 -17.38 -11.94
C ALA A 36 -37.58 -17.42 -12.56
N LEU A 37 -37.28 -18.46 -13.35
CA LEU A 37 -35.97 -18.63 -14.00
C LEU A 37 -35.72 -17.54 -15.05
N ALA A 38 -36.76 -17.08 -15.73
CA ALA A 38 -36.64 -15.98 -16.69
C ALA A 38 -36.33 -14.64 -15.98
N GLY A 39 -36.93 -14.41 -14.81
CA GLY A 39 -36.58 -13.26 -13.95
C GLY A 39 -35.14 -13.31 -13.46
N VAL A 40 -34.70 -14.46 -12.96
CA VAL A 40 -33.30 -14.69 -12.54
C VAL A 40 -32.33 -14.55 -13.72
N GLY A 41 -32.70 -15.03 -14.91
CA GLY A 41 -31.92 -14.85 -16.12
C GLY A 41 -31.76 -13.38 -16.53
N LEU A 42 -32.84 -12.60 -16.45
CA LEU A 42 -32.80 -11.16 -16.67
C LEU A 42 -31.93 -10.45 -15.62
N MET A 43 -32.02 -10.86 -14.35
CA MET A 43 -31.12 -10.37 -13.29
C MET A 43 -29.65 -10.66 -13.59
N ALA A 44 -29.32 -11.86 -14.05
CA ALA A 44 -27.95 -12.22 -14.43
C ALA A 44 -27.43 -11.40 -15.62
N LEU A 45 -28.30 -11.12 -16.61
CA LEU A 45 -27.97 -10.23 -17.72
C LEU A 45 -27.71 -8.79 -17.25
N MET A 46 -28.53 -8.31 -16.32
CA MET A 46 -28.38 -6.96 -15.74
C MET A 46 -27.14 -6.88 -14.84
N LEU A 47 -26.74 -7.97 -14.18
CA LEU A 47 -25.46 -8.07 -13.47
C LEU A 47 -24.27 -7.95 -14.43
N ALA A 48 -24.34 -8.53 -15.63
CA ALA A 48 -23.30 -8.35 -16.65
C ALA A 48 -23.20 -6.88 -17.10
N LEU A 49 -24.34 -6.21 -17.25
CA LEU A 49 -24.40 -4.77 -17.57
C LEU A 49 -23.82 -3.90 -16.42
N GLN A 50 -24.11 -4.26 -15.17
CA GLN A 50 -23.54 -3.63 -13.97
C GLN A 50 -22.01 -3.70 -14.00
N LEU A 51 -21.45 -4.89 -14.24
CA LEU A 51 -20.01 -5.10 -14.34
C LEU A 51 -19.37 -4.30 -15.49
N TRP A 52 -20.06 -4.18 -16.63
CA TRP A 52 -19.58 -3.37 -17.75
C TRP A 52 -19.58 -1.86 -17.42
N SER A 53 -20.65 -1.37 -16.77
CA SER A 53 -20.73 0.03 -16.34
C SER A 53 -19.62 0.42 -15.36
N GLY A 54 -19.20 -0.51 -14.49
CA GLY A 54 -18.08 -0.31 -13.58
C GLY A 54 -16.76 0.01 -14.31
N ARG A 55 -16.44 -0.75 -15.37
CA ARG A 55 -15.25 -0.47 -16.21
C ARG A 55 -15.32 0.91 -16.87
N PHE A 56 -16.51 1.32 -17.32
CA PHE A 56 -16.70 2.64 -17.93
C PHE A 56 -16.48 3.77 -16.91
N VAL A 57 -17.01 3.60 -15.69
CA VAL A 57 -16.86 4.56 -14.59
C VAL A 57 -15.40 4.71 -14.19
N GLU A 58 -14.63 3.63 -14.15
CA GLU A 58 -13.21 3.68 -13.80
C GLU A 58 -12.39 4.52 -14.80
N GLY A 59 -12.71 4.42 -16.09
CA GLY A 59 -12.12 5.28 -17.12
C GLY A 59 -12.44 6.77 -16.94
N LEU A 60 -13.62 7.10 -16.39
CA LEU A 60 -13.99 8.48 -16.05
C LEU A 60 -13.32 8.95 -14.75
N GLN A 61 -13.28 8.08 -13.75
CA GLN A 61 -12.67 8.37 -12.45
C GLN A 61 -11.17 8.62 -12.60
N SER A 62 -10.45 7.82 -13.37
CA SER A 62 -9.02 8.03 -13.66
C SER A 62 -8.74 9.38 -14.32
N ARG A 63 -9.57 9.80 -15.29
CA ARG A 63 -9.48 11.15 -15.91
C ARG A 63 -9.75 12.26 -14.90
N LEU A 64 -10.73 12.09 -14.02
CA LEU A 64 -11.00 13.04 -12.94
C LEU A 64 -9.82 13.13 -11.98
N MET A 65 -9.25 12.01 -11.54
CA MET A 65 -8.10 11.99 -10.64
C MET A 65 -6.89 12.70 -11.26
N ALA A 66 -6.61 12.48 -12.55
CA ALA A 66 -5.53 13.20 -13.23
C ALA A 66 -5.69 14.74 -13.20
N LYS A 67 -6.93 15.25 -13.29
CA LYS A 67 -7.21 16.69 -13.16
C LYS A 67 -7.10 17.17 -11.72
N THR A 68 -7.59 16.39 -10.77
CA THR A 68 -7.48 16.67 -9.34
C THR A 68 -6.02 16.74 -8.91
N ASP A 69 -5.19 15.78 -9.35
CA ASP A 69 -3.77 15.70 -9.01
C ASP A 69 -3.02 16.94 -9.53
N ALA A 70 -3.24 17.33 -10.79
CA ALA A 70 -2.65 18.55 -11.35
C ALA A 70 -3.00 19.81 -10.54
N ARG A 71 -4.25 19.93 -10.08
CA ARG A 71 -4.66 21.04 -9.21
C ARG A 71 -3.98 20.96 -7.84
N VAL A 72 -3.93 19.77 -7.23
CA VAL A 72 -3.28 19.58 -5.91
C VAL A 72 -1.79 19.92 -5.98
N GLU A 73 -1.09 19.40 -6.99
CA GLU A 73 0.33 19.68 -7.25
C GLU A 73 0.56 21.18 -7.39
N LYS A 74 -0.20 21.86 -8.26
CA LYS A 74 -0.08 23.31 -8.44
C LYS A 74 -0.38 24.08 -7.14
N THR A 75 -1.35 23.63 -6.36
CA THR A 75 -1.66 24.24 -5.06
C THR A 75 -0.50 24.06 -4.09
N GLN A 76 0.15 22.89 -4.07
CA GLN A 76 1.34 22.64 -3.26
C GLN A 76 2.51 23.53 -3.68
N GLU A 77 2.77 23.70 -4.98
CA GLU A 77 3.79 24.63 -5.49
C GLU A 77 3.55 26.06 -4.98
N VAL A 78 2.31 26.54 -5.07
CA VAL A 78 1.93 27.89 -4.61
C VAL A 78 2.13 28.04 -3.10
N LEU A 79 1.75 27.04 -2.30
CA LEU A 79 1.90 27.08 -0.84
C LEU A 79 3.37 27.05 -0.41
N GLN A 80 4.18 26.19 -1.03
CA GLN A 80 5.62 26.12 -0.77
C GLN A 80 6.33 27.43 -1.19
N GLY A 81 5.91 28.02 -2.31
CA GLY A 81 6.47 29.25 -2.89
C GLY A 81 5.85 30.56 -2.39
N ILE A 82 4.95 30.54 -1.40
CA ILE A 82 4.06 31.68 -1.10
C ILE A 82 4.79 32.99 -0.78
N ARG A 83 5.96 32.91 -0.12
CA ARG A 83 6.75 34.09 0.21
C ARG A 83 7.30 34.79 -1.04
N ALA A 84 7.82 34.02 -1.99
CA ALA A 84 8.35 34.55 -3.24
C ALA A 84 7.22 35.12 -4.13
N ILE A 85 6.09 34.41 -4.21
CA ILE A 85 4.92 34.85 -4.98
C ILE A 85 4.43 36.21 -4.47
N LYS A 86 4.30 36.39 -3.14
CA LYS A 86 3.93 37.68 -2.54
C LYS A 86 4.99 38.76 -2.73
N TYR A 87 6.27 38.40 -2.62
CA TYR A 87 7.37 39.35 -2.81
C TYR A 87 7.37 39.96 -4.22
N PHE A 88 7.06 39.16 -5.24
CA PHE A 88 7.00 39.61 -6.64
C PHE A 88 5.59 40.05 -7.11
N ALA A 89 4.59 40.04 -6.22
CA ALA A 89 3.19 40.33 -6.55
C ALA A 89 2.61 39.47 -7.70
N TRP A 90 2.99 38.19 -7.73
CA TRP A 90 2.54 37.22 -8.74
C TRP A 90 1.23 36.51 -8.35
N GLU A 91 0.43 37.03 -7.41
CA GLU A 91 -0.76 36.32 -6.95
C GLU A 91 -1.80 36.12 -8.07
N ARG A 92 -2.00 37.14 -8.90
CA ARG A 92 -2.99 37.10 -9.99
C ARG A 92 -2.71 36.04 -11.06
N PRO A 93 -1.49 35.95 -11.66
CA PRO A 93 -1.21 34.93 -12.66
C PRO A 93 -1.32 33.51 -12.09
N PHE A 94 -0.80 33.25 -10.88
CA PHE A 94 -0.95 31.93 -10.23
C PHE A 94 -2.42 31.61 -9.89
N ALA A 95 -3.20 32.60 -9.46
CA ALA A 95 -4.63 32.41 -9.20
C ALA A 95 -5.42 32.10 -10.49
N ALA A 96 -5.09 32.76 -11.60
CA ALA A 96 -5.72 32.49 -12.90
C ALA A 96 -5.39 31.08 -13.41
N GLU A 97 -4.13 30.67 -13.32
CA GLU A 97 -3.70 29.31 -13.68
C GLU A 97 -4.40 28.24 -12.82
N LEU A 98 -4.53 28.49 -11.50
CA LEU A 98 -5.25 27.59 -10.61
C LEU A 98 -6.76 27.53 -10.91
N HIS A 99 -7.36 28.64 -11.34
CA HIS A 99 -8.77 28.69 -11.74
C HIS A 99 -9.01 27.86 -13.00
N ASP A 100 -8.14 27.94 -14.00
CA ASP A 100 -8.25 27.14 -15.23
C ASP A 100 -8.19 25.62 -14.94
N LEU A 101 -7.25 25.20 -14.07
CA LEU A 101 -7.19 23.81 -13.60
C LEU A 101 -8.48 23.39 -12.88
N ARG A 102 -9.04 24.28 -12.05
CA ARG A 102 -10.28 24.03 -11.32
C ARG A 102 -11.49 23.92 -12.25
N ASP A 103 -11.57 24.72 -13.31
CA ASP A 103 -12.66 24.65 -14.29
C ASP A 103 -12.62 23.32 -15.06
N GLN A 104 -11.42 22.86 -15.43
CA GLN A 104 -11.23 21.54 -16.04
C GLN A 104 -11.62 20.39 -15.09
N GLU A 105 -11.24 20.46 -13.82
CA GLU A 105 -11.66 19.51 -12.77
C GLU A 105 -13.19 19.53 -12.63
N MET A 106 -13.81 20.71 -12.59
CA MET A 106 -15.26 20.86 -12.42
C MET A 106 -16.04 20.23 -13.57
N HIS A 107 -15.60 20.43 -14.82
CA HIS A 107 -16.24 19.80 -15.97
C HIS A 107 -16.10 18.28 -15.96
N ALA A 108 -14.92 17.76 -15.60
CA ALA A 108 -14.72 16.32 -15.45
C ALA A 108 -15.61 15.74 -14.34
N LEU A 109 -15.73 16.47 -13.22
CA LEU A 109 -16.55 16.08 -12.08
C LEU A 109 -18.04 16.09 -12.42
N GLN A 110 -18.52 17.09 -13.16
CA GLN A 110 -19.91 17.13 -13.64
C GLN A 110 -20.22 15.96 -14.58
N GLN A 111 -19.33 15.65 -15.53
CA GLN A 111 -19.50 14.49 -16.42
C GLN A 111 -19.54 13.17 -15.65
N TYR A 112 -18.63 13.01 -14.68
CA TYR A 112 -18.60 11.85 -13.79
C TYR A 112 -19.92 11.67 -13.03
N TRP A 113 -20.41 12.72 -12.36
CA TRP A 113 -21.65 12.64 -11.58
C TRP A 113 -22.89 12.47 -12.46
N LEU A 114 -22.91 13.05 -13.65
CA LEU A 114 -24.00 12.84 -14.60
C LEU A 114 -24.08 11.37 -15.02
N VAL A 115 -22.94 10.77 -15.39
CA VAL A 115 -22.88 9.33 -15.73
C VAL A 115 -23.26 8.47 -14.52
N MET A 116 -22.73 8.76 -13.34
CA MET A 116 -23.07 8.03 -12.11
C MET A 116 -24.56 8.10 -11.79
N SER A 117 -25.18 9.28 -11.95
CA SER A 117 -26.62 9.44 -11.74
C SER A 117 -27.43 8.60 -12.73
N ALA A 118 -27.03 8.55 -14.02
CA ALA A 118 -27.69 7.74 -15.04
C ALA A 118 -27.58 6.24 -14.74
N ILE A 119 -26.41 5.77 -14.30
CA ILE A 119 -26.19 4.40 -13.86
C ILE A 119 -27.04 4.08 -12.63
N HIS A 120 -27.13 5.00 -11.67
CA HIS A 120 -27.94 4.82 -10.47
C HIS A 120 -29.44 4.69 -10.80
N VAL A 121 -29.94 5.50 -11.74
CA VAL A 121 -31.31 5.38 -12.27
C VAL A 121 -31.51 4.02 -12.95
N LEU A 122 -30.53 3.55 -13.73
CA LEU A 122 -30.60 2.24 -14.39
C LEU A 122 -30.66 1.09 -13.37
N TYR A 123 -29.94 1.19 -12.25
CA TYR A 123 -30.00 0.19 -11.18
C TYR A 123 -31.35 0.15 -10.46
N HIS A 124 -31.98 1.30 -10.20
CA HIS A 124 -33.34 1.32 -9.65
C HIS A 124 -34.38 0.85 -10.66
N ALA A 125 -34.19 1.14 -11.95
CA ALA A 125 -35.07 0.66 -13.01
C ALA A 125 -34.99 -0.87 -13.19
N ASN A 126 -33.82 -1.48 -13.00
CA ASN A 126 -33.60 -2.92 -13.10
C ASN A 126 -34.59 -3.73 -12.24
N GLU A 127 -34.83 -3.32 -10.99
CA GLU A 127 -35.75 -4.00 -10.07
C GLU A 127 -37.18 -4.04 -10.62
N VAL A 128 -37.66 -2.90 -11.12
CA VAL A 128 -38.99 -2.78 -11.72
C VAL A 128 -39.09 -3.62 -13.00
N LEU A 129 -38.04 -3.61 -13.83
CA LEU A 129 -38.00 -4.36 -15.09
C LEU A 129 -38.04 -5.88 -14.86
N VAL A 130 -37.32 -6.39 -13.86
CA VAL A 130 -37.32 -7.82 -13.55
C VAL A 130 -38.69 -8.27 -13.07
N ILE A 131 -39.28 -7.55 -12.11
CA ILE A 131 -40.61 -7.89 -11.58
C ILE A 131 -41.66 -7.85 -12.70
N PHE A 132 -41.63 -6.80 -13.51
CA PHE A 132 -42.54 -6.66 -14.66
C PHE A 132 -42.38 -7.82 -15.65
N PHE A 133 -41.15 -8.17 -16.03
CA PHE A 133 -40.89 -9.24 -16.98
C PHE A 133 -41.31 -10.62 -16.44
N THR A 134 -41.09 -10.89 -15.15
CA THR A 134 -41.52 -12.14 -14.51
C THR A 134 -43.04 -12.28 -14.51
N PHE A 135 -43.79 -11.24 -14.11
CA PHE A 135 -45.27 -11.30 -14.15
C PHE A 135 -45.82 -11.31 -15.58
N PHE A 136 -45.16 -10.62 -16.52
CA PHE A 136 -45.52 -10.65 -17.92
C PHE A 136 -45.46 -12.07 -18.48
N LEU A 137 -44.40 -12.81 -18.19
CA LEU A 137 -44.26 -14.21 -18.60
C LEU A 137 -45.22 -15.16 -17.86
N PHE A 138 -45.42 -14.95 -16.56
CA PHE A 138 -46.36 -15.73 -15.77
C PHE A 138 -47.80 -15.63 -16.31
N THR A 139 -48.22 -14.44 -16.73
CA THR A 139 -49.58 -14.19 -17.20
C THR A 139 -49.74 -14.57 -18.68
N ASN A 140 -48.85 -14.09 -19.56
CA ASN A 140 -49.02 -14.27 -21.00
C ASN A 140 -48.56 -15.63 -21.51
N VAL A 141 -47.55 -16.25 -20.89
CA VAL A 141 -46.97 -17.51 -21.39
C VAL A 141 -47.42 -18.70 -20.55
N ALA A 142 -47.43 -18.59 -19.22
CA ALA A 142 -47.88 -19.68 -18.36
C ALA A 142 -49.42 -19.71 -18.19
N GLY A 143 -50.12 -18.63 -18.54
CA GLY A 143 -51.58 -18.58 -18.54
C GLY A 143 -52.21 -18.63 -17.15
N HIS A 144 -51.46 -18.28 -16.10
CA HIS A 144 -51.94 -18.25 -14.73
C HIS A 144 -52.54 -16.88 -14.38
N GLU A 145 -53.54 -16.86 -13.50
CA GLU A 145 -54.12 -15.62 -12.99
C GLU A 145 -53.22 -15.00 -11.91
N LEU A 146 -53.06 -13.68 -11.95
CA LEU A 146 -52.30 -12.91 -10.98
C LEU A 146 -53.14 -12.69 -9.72
N ASP A 147 -52.97 -13.55 -8.72
CA ASP A 147 -53.51 -13.30 -7.39
C ASP A 147 -52.67 -12.28 -6.61
N ALA A 148 -53.31 -11.49 -5.74
CA ALA A 148 -52.61 -10.53 -4.90
C ALA A 148 -51.56 -11.21 -4.02
N THR A 149 -51.86 -12.41 -3.50
CA THR A 149 -50.95 -13.18 -2.63
C THR A 149 -49.66 -13.54 -3.36
N THR A 150 -49.75 -13.99 -4.61
CA THR A 150 -48.56 -14.36 -5.40
C THR A 150 -47.75 -13.12 -5.77
N VAL A 151 -48.41 -12.03 -6.17
CA VAL A 151 -47.73 -10.77 -6.52
C VAL A 151 -46.91 -10.21 -5.35
N PHE A 152 -47.52 -10.08 -4.16
CA PHE A 152 -46.81 -9.55 -2.99
C PHE A 152 -45.67 -10.46 -2.52
N THR A 153 -45.87 -11.78 -2.59
CA THR A 153 -44.83 -12.75 -2.22
C THR A 153 -43.63 -12.67 -3.16
N VAL A 154 -43.86 -12.56 -4.47
CA VAL A 154 -42.81 -12.47 -5.49
C VAL A 154 -42.02 -11.17 -5.37
N ILE A 155 -42.69 -10.05 -5.16
CA ILE A 155 -42.02 -8.76 -4.93
C ILE A 155 -41.12 -8.84 -3.69
N ALA A 156 -41.61 -9.40 -2.58
CA ALA A 156 -40.82 -9.56 -1.36
C ALA A 156 -39.58 -10.47 -1.56
N LEU A 157 -39.74 -11.58 -2.30
CA LEU A 157 -38.65 -12.49 -2.61
C LEU A 157 -37.60 -11.84 -3.52
N PHE A 158 -38.01 -11.08 -4.54
CA PHE A 158 -37.08 -10.34 -5.40
C PHE A 158 -36.33 -9.24 -4.64
N ASN A 159 -37.01 -8.49 -3.76
CA ASN A 159 -36.36 -7.49 -2.90
C ASN A 159 -35.30 -8.13 -1.99
N THR A 160 -35.54 -9.36 -1.52
CA THR A 160 -34.58 -10.12 -0.70
C THR A 160 -33.39 -10.64 -1.53
N LEU A 161 -33.60 -10.91 -2.81
CA LEU A 161 -32.55 -11.39 -3.73
C LEU A 161 -31.68 -10.26 -4.29
N ARG A 162 -32.15 -9.01 -4.24
CA ARG A 162 -31.46 -7.82 -4.76
C ARG A 162 -30.05 -7.63 -4.16
N THR A 163 -29.99 -7.47 -2.84
CA THR A 163 -28.73 -7.20 -2.11
C THR A 163 -27.67 -8.28 -2.33
N PRO A 164 -27.96 -9.59 -2.16
CA PRO A 164 -26.93 -10.61 -2.36
C PRO A 164 -26.46 -10.69 -3.82
N MET A 165 -27.34 -10.43 -4.81
CA MET A 165 -26.95 -10.39 -6.22
C MET A 165 -25.98 -9.25 -6.53
N SER A 166 -26.22 -8.05 -5.99
CA SER A 166 -25.32 -6.91 -6.20
C SER A 166 -24.01 -7.03 -5.41
N ALA A 167 -24.02 -7.73 -4.27
CA ALA A 167 -22.84 -7.88 -3.42
C ALA A 167 -21.83 -8.92 -3.94
N LEU A 168 -22.25 -9.88 -4.77
CA LEU A 168 -21.38 -10.96 -5.26
C LEU A 168 -20.10 -10.47 -5.97
N PRO A 169 -20.16 -9.51 -6.92
CA PRO A 169 -18.96 -8.94 -7.52
C PRO A 169 -18.03 -8.29 -6.50
N ASP A 170 -18.60 -7.54 -5.56
CA ASP A 170 -17.83 -6.78 -4.57
C ASP A 170 -17.11 -7.73 -3.61
N LEU A 171 -17.77 -8.81 -3.17
CA LEU A 171 -17.16 -9.85 -2.35
C LEU A 171 -16.00 -10.54 -3.07
N ALA A 172 -16.12 -10.78 -4.38
CA ALA A 172 -15.05 -11.36 -5.17
C ALA A 172 -13.84 -10.41 -5.24
N ILE A 173 -14.07 -9.12 -5.51
CA ILE A 173 -13.01 -8.11 -5.56
C ILE A 173 -12.32 -7.99 -4.20
N GLN A 174 -13.10 -7.86 -3.12
CA GLN A 174 -12.58 -7.72 -1.77
C GLN A 174 -11.74 -8.93 -1.33
N PHE A 175 -12.12 -10.13 -1.74
CA PHE A 175 -11.33 -11.34 -1.51
C PHE A 175 -9.96 -11.27 -2.19
N PHE A 176 -9.92 -10.91 -3.48
CA PHE A 176 -8.65 -10.79 -4.21
C PHE A 176 -7.77 -9.66 -3.67
N GLU A 177 -8.34 -8.49 -3.37
CA GLU A 177 -7.62 -7.36 -2.77
C GLU A 177 -7.01 -7.73 -1.42
N THR A 178 -7.77 -8.44 -0.58
CA THR A 178 -7.27 -8.90 0.73
C THR A 178 -6.13 -9.87 0.54
N ARG A 179 -6.25 -10.84 -0.38
CA ARG A 179 -5.18 -11.81 -0.66
C ARG A 179 -3.89 -11.12 -1.09
N VAL A 180 -3.97 -10.12 -1.97
CA VAL A 180 -2.81 -9.34 -2.41
C VAL A 180 -2.24 -8.53 -1.24
N SER A 181 -3.08 -7.92 -0.42
CA SER A 181 -2.65 -7.15 0.75
C SER A 181 -1.94 -8.03 1.79
N VAL A 182 -2.48 -9.20 2.09
CA VAL A 182 -1.83 -10.19 2.97
C VAL A 182 -0.49 -10.62 2.39
N ARG A 183 -0.40 -10.87 1.08
CA ARG A 183 0.85 -11.19 0.40
C ARG A 183 1.89 -10.06 0.53
N ARG A 184 1.47 -8.80 0.37
CA ARG A 184 2.36 -7.63 0.52
C ARG A 184 2.88 -7.50 1.95
N VAL A 185 2.01 -7.70 2.94
CA VAL A 185 2.41 -7.70 4.35
C VAL A 185 3.39 -8.85 4.63
N GLY A 186 3.12 -10.05 4.12
CA GLY A 186 4.05 -11.18 4.21
C GLY A 186 5.40 -10.84 3.59
N ALA A 187 5.43 -10.34 2.36
CA ALA A 187 6.68 -9.95 1.69
C ALA A 187 7.44 -8.83 2.40
N TYR A 188 6.75 -7.90 3.05
CA TYR A 188 7.37 -6.88 3.89
C TYR A 188 7.98 -7.47 5.17
N LEU A 189 7.26 -8.38 5.83
CA LEU A 189 7.73 -9.07 7.03
C LEU A 189 8.87 -10.04 6.73
N ASP A 190 8.91 -10.61 5.53
CA ASP A 190 9.99 -11.45 5.02
C ASP A 190 11.18 -10.62 4.48
N GLY A 191 11.09 -9.29 4.57
CA GLY A 191 12.14 -8.37 4.14
C GLY A 191 13.45 -8.62 4.90
N VAL A 192 14.57 -8.31 4.24
CA VAL A 192 15.89 -8.41 4.87
C VAL A 192 16.01 -7.36 5.97
N ASP A 193 16.10 -7.81 7.21
CA ASP A 193 16.44 -6.94 8.33
C ASP A 193 17.85 -6.36 8.14
N ILE A 194 18.04 -5.12 8.59
CA ILE A 194 19.36 -4.49 8.62
C ILE A 194 20.27 -5.43 9.43
N ALA A 195 21.36 -5.87 8.81
CA ALA A 195 22.26 -6.83 9.45
C ALA A 195 22.76 -6.18 10.75
N ASN A 196 22.39 -6.75 11.89
CA ASN A 196 23.00 -6.42 13.17
C ASN A 196 24.44 -6.89 13.09
N HIS A 197 25.32 -6.03 12.59
CA HIS A 197 26.75 -6.25 12.65
C HIS A 197 27.04 -6.47 14.12
N LYS A 198 27.56 -7.66 14.45
CA LYS A 198 28.17 -7.86 15.76
C LYS A 198 29.39 -6.95 15.77
N ILE A 199 29.19 -5.71 16.20
CA ILE A 199 30.25 -4.79 16.48
C ILE A 199 31.04 -5.45 17.61
N ASP A 200 32.22 -5.97 17.28
CA ASP A 200 33.01 -6.75 18.23
C ASP A 200 33.49 -5.80 19.33
N THR A 201 32.79 -5.86 20.45
CA THR A 201 33.08 -5.08 21.65
C THR A 201 34.05 -5.83 22.57
N SER A 202 34.55 -6.99 22.13
CA SER A 202 35.40 -7.90 22.93
C SER A 202 36.87 -7.50 22.86
N GLY A 203 37.16 -6.24 23.12
CA GLY A 203 38.44 -5.82 23.65
C GLY A 203 38.22 -5.41 25.08
N ASN A 204 38.18 -6.36 26.03
CA ASN A 204 38.39 -6.01 27.43
C ASN A 204 39.66 -5.15 27.48
N VAL A 205 39.50 -3.88 27.85
CA VAL A 205 40.63 -3.04 28.21
C VAL A 205 41.13 -3.56 29.55
N GLU A 206 41.95 -4.61 29.55
CA GLU A 206 42.86 -4.84 30.66
C GLU A 206 43.90 -3.71 30.61
N ILE A 207 43.78 -2.79 31.56
CA ILE A 207 44.83 -1.82 31.85
C ILE A 207 45.95 -2.62 32.51
N ASP A 208 46.87 -3.15 31.71
CA ASP A 208 48.06 -3.79 32.25
C ASP A 208 48.98 -2.72 32.86
N THR A 209 49.58 -3.01 34.01
CA THR A 209 50.29 -2.05 34.88
C THR A 209 51.62 -1.53 34.33
N VAL A 210 51.91 -1.80 33.05
CA VAL A 210 53.14 -1.37 32.36
C VAL A 210 52.79 -0.81 30.98
N GLY A 211 52.26 0.42 30.94
CA GLY A 211 52.51 1.42 29.89
C GLY A 211 52.33 1.09 28.40
N HIS A 212 51.83 -0.09 28.00
CA HIS A 212 51.62 -0.47 26.61
C HIS A 212 50.16 -0.83 26.39
N VAL A 213 49.40 0.15 25.91
CA VAL A 213 48.00 -0.01 25.54
C VAL A 213 47.94 -0.71 24.18
N SER A 214 47.90 -2.03 24.19
CA SER A 214 47.45 -2.85 23.07
C SER A 214 45.91 -2.87 23.03
N ALA A 215 45.26 -1.70 23.08
CA ALA A 215 43.80 -1.60 23.12
C ALA A 215 43.25 -1.36 21.71
N LEU A 216 42.30 -2.18 21.32
CA LEU A 216 41.46 -1.92 20.16
C LEU A 216 40.84 -0.51 20.27
N PRO A 217 40.69 0.21 19.14
CA PRO A 217 40.14 1.55 19.15
C PRO A 217 38.68 1.56 19.63
N TYR A 218 38.35 2.47 20.54
CA TYR A 218 37.00 2.58 21.13
C TYR A 218 35.92 2.83 20.06
N ILE A 219 36.22 3.68 19.07
CA ILE A 219 35.42 3.87 17.85
C ILE A 219 36.38 3.83 16.66
N GLY A 220 36.08 3.08 15.61
CA GLY A 220 36.97 3.02 14.44
C GLY A 220 36.57 1.98 13.40
N ALA A 221 37.42 1.83 12.39
CA ALA A 221 37.30 0.78 11.37
C ALA A 221 38.69 0.33 10.92
N ALA A 222 38.83 -0.97 10.61
CA ALA A 222 40.06 -1.58 10.12
C ALA A 222 39.79 -2.33 8.81
N SER A 223 40.41 -1.87 7.73
CA SER A 223 40.26 -2.35 6.35
C SER A 223 38.79 -2.59 5.96
N ALA A 224 37.90 -1.71 6.43
CA ALA A 224 36.46 -1.89 6.27
C ALA A 224 36.01 -1.44 4.88
N THR A 225 35.30 -2.32 4.18
CA THR A 225 34.59 -1.99 2.95
C THR A 225 33.10 -2.11 3.21
N LEU A 226 32.38 -0.99 3.08
CA LEU A 226 30.96 -0.89 3.37
C LEU A 226 30.20 -0.46 2.11
N SER A 227 29.05 -1.06 1.90
CA SER A 227 28.14 -0.74 0.81
C SER A 227 26.74 -0.48 1.32
N TRP A 228 25.98 0.30 0.56
CA TRP A 228 24.54 0.30 0.72
C TRP A 228 24.06 -1.14 0.47
N SER A 229 23.37 -1.71 1.46
CA SER A 229 22.74 -3.01 1.31
C SER A 229 21.96 -3.00 -0.01
N PRO A 230 22.04 -4.06 -0.84
CA PRO A 230 21.14 -4.12 -1.97
C PRO A 230 19.73 -3.96 -1.41
N MET A 231 19.01 -2.93 -1.85
CA MET A 231 17.57 -3.05 -1.88
C MET A 231 17.34 -4.40 -2.57
N PRO A 232 16.67 -5.38 -1.93
CA PRO A 232 16.22 -6.53 -2.69
C PRO A 232 15.51 -5.92 -3.89
N ALA A 233 15.92 -6.30 -5.10
CA ALA A 233 15.13 -6.01 -6.29
C ALA A 233 13.71 -6.32 -5.87
N VAL A 234 12.86 -5.29 -5.84
CA VAL A 234 11.45 -5.39 -5.48
C VAL A 234 10.99 -6.73 -6.03
N GLY A 235 10.67 -7.68 -5.14
CA GLY A 235 10.26 -9.02 -5.56
C GLY A 235 9.28 -8.86 -6.70
N PRO A 236 9.36 -9.74 -7.72
CA PRO A 236 9.15 -9.44 -9.15
C PRO A 236 8.21 -8.26 -9.33
N PRO A 237 8.60 -7.21 -10.09
CA PRO A 237 7.89 -5.93 -10.08
C PRO A 237 6.42 -6.24 -10.00
N ALA A 238 5.77 -5.80 -8.92
CA ALA A 238 4.34 -5.64 -9.02
C ALA A 238 4.18 -4.88 -10.32
N SER A 239 3.64 -5.56 -11.35
CA SER A 239 3.36 -4.95 -12.64
C SER A 239 2.81 -3.56 -12.36
N PRO A 240 3.10 -2.55 -13.19
CA PRO A 240 2.62 -1.20 -12.95
C PRO A 240 1.09 -1.21 -13.03
N VAL A 241 0.46 -1.58 -11.93
CA VAL A 241 -0.93 -1.32 -11.60
C VAL A 241 -0.77 -0.19 -10.62
N GLY A 242 -0.66 1.00 -11.20
CA GLY A 242 -0.49 2.24 -10.49
C GLY A 242 -1.63 2.46 -9.50
N ALA A 243 -1.51 3.56 -8.76
CA ALA A 243 -2.58 4.18 -8.02
C ALA A 243 -3.96 4.00 -8.71
N ALA A 244 -4.73 3.03 -8.25
CA ALA A 244 -6.05 2.72 -8.75
C ALA A 244 -6.93 2.38 -7.54
N THR A 245 -7.52 3.41 -6.97
CA THR A 245 -8.90 3.30 -6.48
C THR A 245 -9.75 2.72 -7.61
N GLY A 246 -10.12 1.44 -7.49
CA GLY A 246 -10.92 0.71 -8.48
C GLY A 246 -10.12 -0.42 -9.10
N ALA A 247 -10.35 -1.65 -8.62
CA ALA A 247 -9.82 -2.86 -9.25
C ALA A 247 -10.64 -3.17 -10.53
N THR A 248 -10.03 -3.08 -11.72
CA THR A 248 -10.64 -3.53 -12.97
C THR A 248 -10.45 -5.03 -13.18
N LYS A 249 -11.45 -5.66 -13.82
CA LYS A 249 -11.45 -7.08 -14.23
C LYS A 249 -10.42 -7.45 -15.30
N ASP A 250 -9.67 -6.54 -15.90
CA ASP A 250 -8.69 -6.91 -16.92
C ASP A 250 -7.46 -7.60 -16.31
N ASP A 251 -7.17 -7.33 -15.03
CA ASP A 251 -6.19 -8.08 -14.24
C ASP A 251 -6.65 -9.51 -13.92
N THR A 252 -7.97 -9.77 -13.91
CA THR A 252 -8.53 -11.10 -13.63
C THR A 252 -8.48 -12.05 -14.84
N ALA A 253 -8.52 -11.52 -16.07
CA ALA A 253 -8.37 -12.32 -17.29
C ALA A 253 -6.92 -12.80 -17.49
N ILE A 254 -5.94 -11.98 -17.08
CA ILE A 254 -4.50 -12.34 -17.07
C ILE A 254 -4.20 -13.38 -15.98
N LEU A 255 -4.87 -13.29 -14.83
CA LEU A 255 -4.72 -14.29 -13.75
C LEU A 255 -5.34 -15.65 -14.12
N LEU A 256 -6.45 -15.68 -14.87
CA LEU A 256 -7.10 -16.93 -15.32
C LEU A 256 -6.32 -17.66 -16.41
N SER A 257 -5.60 -16.95 -17.29
CA SER A 257 -4.74 -17.59 -18.31
C SER A 257 -3.44 -18.15 -17.72
N THR A 258 -2.95 -17.57 -16.62
CA THR A 258 -1.74 -18.04 -15.92
C THR A 258 -2.01 -19.31 -15.09
N LEU A 259 -3.26 -19.60 -14.74
CA LEU A 259 -3.65 -20.83 -14.03
C LEU A 259 -3.75 -22.07 -14.93
N ASN A 260 -3.64 -21.92 -16.26
CA ASN A 260 -3.67 -23.03 -17.21
C ASN A 260 -2.29 -23.62 -17.55
N SER A 261 -1.19 -23.13 -16.97
CA SER A 261 0.10 -23.81 -17.03
C SER A 261 0.27 -24.74 -15.82
N THR A 262 -0.35 -25.91 -15.88
CA THR A 262 -0.12 -27.01 -14.93
C THR A 262 1.26 -27.63 -15.18
N CYS A 263 2.17 -27.49 -14.21
CA CYS A 263 3.32 -28.39 -14.08
C CYS A 263 2.84 -29.68 -13.38
N ASP A 264 3.02 -30.82 -14.04
CA ASP A 264 2.72 -32.15 -13.50
C ASP A 264 3.57 -32.48 -12.25
N PRO A 265 3.00 -33.10 -11.20
CA PRO A 265 3.71 -33.39 -9.95
C PRO A 265 4.56 -34.69 -9.98
N ALA A 266 4.80 -35.30 -11.14
CA ALA A 266 5.46 -36.62 -11.26
C ALA A 266 6.91 -36.60 -11.76
N ALA A 267 7.53 -35.43 -11.97
CA ALA A 267 8.93 -35.29 -12.40
C ALA A 267 9.87 -34.75 -11.30
N ALA A 268 9.61 -35.13 -10.04
CA ALA A 268 10.43 -34.78 -8.88
C ALA A 268 11.71 -35.64 -8.80
N SER A 269 12.54 -35.62 -9.84
CA SER A 269 13.93 -36.09 -9.79
C SER A 269 14.64 -35.65 -11.06
N THR A 270 15.07 -34.38 -11.11
CA THR A 270 16.27 -33.82 -11.75
C THR A 270 16.02 -32.31 -11.89
N CYS A 271 15.95 -31.60 -10.77
CA CYS A 271 16.22 -30.16 -10.78
C CYS A 271 17.70 -30.03 -10.44
N GLU A 272 18.51 -30.07 -11.49
CA GLU A 272 19.86 -29.52 -11.45
C GLU A 272 19.76 -28.10 -10.90
N LYS A 273 20.54 -27.80 -9.86
CA LYS A 273 20.70 -26.43 -9.36
C LYS A 273 21.32 -25.62 -10.49
N THR A 274 20.49 -25.08 -11.36
CA THR A 274 20.85 -23.92 -12.15
C THR A 274 20.88 -22.77 -11.16
N ASP A 275 22.08 -22.49 -10.66
CA ASP A 275 22.42 -21.19 -10.12
C ASP A 275 21.95 -20.16 -11.15
N LEU A 276 20.80 -19.55 -10.89
CA LEU A 276 20.35 -18.35 -11.58
C LEU A 276 21.24 -17.22 -11.08
N THR A 277 22.49 -17.20 -11.56
CA THR A 277 23.27 -15.98 -11.65
C THR A 277 22.52 -15.08 -12.62
N TYR A 278 21.60 -14.29 -12.06
CA TYR A 278 21.18 -13.05 -12.68
C TYR A 278 22.44 -12.19 -12.69
N ASP A 279 23.18 -12.19 -13.81
CA ASP A 279 24.22 -11.20 -14.09
C ASP A 279 23.53 -9.85 -14.22
N ASP A 280 23.16 -9.25 -13.08
CA ASP A 280 22.99 -7.81 -13.01
C ASP A 280 24.29 -7.20 -13.56
N PRO A 281 24.24 -6.21 -14.48
CA PRO A 281 25.42 -5.41 -14.74
C PRO A 281 25.90 -4.88 -13.39
N PRO A 282 27.22 -4.79 -13.13
CA PRO A 282 27.70 -4.29 -11.84
C PRO A 282 27.26 -2.84 -11.73
N THR A 283 26.06 -2.61 -11.19
CA THR A 283 25.61 -1.30 -10.76
C THR A 283 26.68 -0.89 -9.78
N GLN A 284 27.47 0.11 -10.15
CA GLN A 284 28.59 0.59 -9.36
C GLN A 284 28.02 1.10 -8.03
N ARG A 285 27.94 0.20 -7.05
CA ARG A 285 27.40 0.51 -5.73
C ARG A 285 28.30 1.58 -5.15
N PHE A 286 27.70 2.64 -4.63
CA PHE A 286 28.48 3.61 -3.88
C PHE A 286 29.01 2.89 -2.64
N GLN A 287 30.32 2.74 -2.60
CA GLN A 287 31.04 1.93 -1.61
C GLN A 287 32.08 2.80 -0.93
N LEU A 288 32.15 2.69 0.38
CA LEU A 288 33.32 3.15 1.13
C LEU A 288 34.31 1.99 1.19
N LYS A 289 35.50 2.17 0.61
CA LYS A 289 36.51 1.12 0.48
C LYS A 289 37.69 1.38 1.40
N ASP A 290 38.24 0.31 1.96
CA ASP A 290 39.50 0.28 2.71
C ASP A 290 39.60 1.35 3.79
N ILE A 291 38.51 1.57 4.54
CA ILE A 291 38.47 2.54 5.62
C ILE A 291 39.33 2.04 6.78
N ASN A 292 40.28 2.89 7.19
CA ASN A 292 41.12 2.69 8.36
C ASN A 292 41.13 3.98 9.19
N PHE A 293 40.48 3.97 10.36
CA PHE A 293 40.56 5.09 11.31
C PHE A 293 40.28 4.64 12.75
N SER A 294 40.72 5.48 13.69
CA SER A 294 40.49 5.32 15.12
C SER A 294 40.18 6.67 15.74
N ALA A 295 39.08 6.75 16.49
CA ALA A 295 38.65 7.89 17.26
C ALA A 295 38.80 7.58 18.76
N PRO A 296 39.69 8.28 19.48
CA PRO A 296 39.93 8.04 20.91
C PRO A 296 38.81 8.60 21.79
N ARG A 297 38.53 7.91 22.90
CA ARG A 297 37.55 8.35 23.90
C ARG A 297 37.94 9.70 24.53
N GLY A 298 36.95 10.57 24.75
CA GLY A 298 37.14 11.87 25.41
C GLY A 298 37.78 12.95 24.54
N LYS A 299 37.94 12.71 23.23
CA LYS A 299 38.43 13.72 22.28
C LYS A 299 37.37 14.06 21.24
N LEU A 300 37.44 15.27 20.70
CA LEU A 300 36.66 15.70 19.55
C LEU A 300 37.37 15.28 18.26
N THR A 301 36.75 14.38 17.50
CA THR A 301 37.23 13.97 16.17
C THR A 301 36.46 14.73 15.10
N VAL A 302 37.16 15.34 14.15
CA VAL A 302 36.56 16.12 13.06
C VAL A 302 36.81 15.39 11.74
N VAL A 303 35.75 15.14 10.97
CA VAL A 303 35.83 14.55 9.62
C VAL A 303 35.68 15.65 8.58
N LEU A 304 36.69 15.80 7.72
CA LEU A 304 36.74 16.83 6.67
C LEU A 304 36.77 16.18 5.28
N GLY A 305 36.21 16.87 4.28
CA GLY A 305 36.21 16.41 2.90
C GLY A 305 35.27 17.21 2.00
N SER A 306 35.44 17.12 0.69
CA SER A 306 34.57 17.78 -0.30
C SER A 306 33.12 17.27 -0.27
N THR A 307 32.19 18.02 -0.84
CA THR A 307 30.80 17.54 -1.02
C THR A 307 30.80 16.26 -1.85
N GLY A 308 30.07 15.24 -1.40
CA GLY A 308 30.04 13.91 -2.06
C GLY A 308 31.16 12.95 -1.65
N SER A 309 32.08 13.34 -0.75
CA SER A 309 33.18 12.47 -0.31
C SER A 309 32.78 11.31 0.63
N GLY A 310 31.48 11.08 0.86
CA GLY A 310 31.00 10.00 1.72
C GLY A 310 30.98 10.27 3.23
N LYS A 311 31.12 11.53 3.69
CA LYS A 311 31.11 11.86 5.14
C LYS A 311 29.85 11.38 5.86
N SER A 312 28.67 11.65 5.32
CA SER A 312 27.41 11.21 5.90
C SER A 312 27.30 9.68 5.90
N MET A 313 27.77 9.03 4.82
CA MET A 313 27.80 7.59 4.71
C MET A 313 28.75 6.94 5.73
N LEU A 314 29.87 7.58 6.07
CA LEU A 314 30.77 7.13 7.14
C LEU A 314 30.08 7.13 8.51
N LEU A 315 29.24 8.14 8.80
CA LEU A 315 28.47 8.19 10.03
C LEU A 315 27.38 7.10 10.08
N GLN A 316 26.71 6.85 8.95
CA GLN A 316 25.74 5.76 8.82
C GLN A 316 26.41 4.38 8.94
N ALA A 317 27.64 4.23 8.42
CA ALA A 317 28.45 3.02 8.59
C ALA A 317 28.71 2.72 10.07
N LEU A 318 29.09 3.76 10.83
CA LEU A 318 29.34 3.63 12.26
C LEU A 318 28.06 3.24 13.00
N LEU A 319 26.91 3.83 12.66
CA LEU A 319 25.61 3.48 13.25
C LEU A 319 25.10 2.09 12.87
N GLY A 320 25.79 1.36 11.99
CA GLY A 320 25.40 0.02 11.55
C GLY A 320 24.30 -0.01 10.49
N GLU A 321 24.00 1.12 9.84
CA GLU A 321 22.99 1.20 8.77
C GLU A 321 23.48 0.67 7.42
N LEU A 322 24.79 0.43 7.27
CA LEU A 322 25.41 -0.07 6.03
C LEU A 322 25.88 -1.52 6.17
N ALA A 323 25.89 -2.24 5.05
CA ALA A 323 26.38 -3.60 4.99
C ALA A 323 27.92 -3.61 4.93
N LEU A 324 28.56 -4.30 5.87
CA LEU A 324 29.99 -4.58 5.87
C LEU A 324 30.28 -5.76 4.97
N GLU A 325 30.98 -5.52 3.86
CA GLU A 325 31.39 -6.57 2.93
C GLU A 325 32.70 -7.22 3.40
N ARG A 326 33.64 -6.42 3.92
CA ARG A 326 34.98 -6.86 4.35
C ARG A 326 35.50 -5.97 5.49
N GLY A 327 36.40 -6.51 6.31
CA GLY A 327 37.06 -5.78 7.39
C GLY A 327 36.29 -5.81 8.71
N GLN A 328 36.56 -4.84 9.58
CA GLN A 328 35.94 -4.73 10.91
C GLN A 328 35.59 -3.27 11.24
N VAL A 329 34.48 -3.07 11.95
CA VAL A 329 34.05 -1.78 12.49
C VAL A 329 33.91 -1.91 14.00
N PHE A 330 34.42 -0.93 14.73
CA PHE A 330 34.46 -0.89 16.19
C PHE A 330 33.58 0.26 16.69
N MET A 331 32.64 -0.04 17.58
CA MET A 331 31.76 0.91 18.25
C MET A 331 31.32 0.34 19.61
N PRO A 332 31.20 1.14 20.67
CA PRO A 332 30.73 0.65 21.96
C PRO A 332 29.24 0.29 21.95
N HIS A 333 28.82 -0.67 22.78
CA HIS A 333 27.41 -0.98 23.07
C HIS A 333 26.68 0.07 23.94
N THR A 334 27.16 1.32 23.97
CA THR A 334 26.54 2.41 24.72
C THR A 334 25.54 3.17 23.85
N PRO A 335 24.51 3.82 24.43
CA PRO A 335 23.63 4.70 23.69
C PRO A 335 24.43 5.76 22.91
N ILE A 336 24.12 5.91 21.62
CA ILE A 336 24.77 6.87 20.73
C ILE A 336 23.76 7.94 20.34
N ALA A 337 24.14 9.20 20.47
CA ALA A 337 23.37 10.32 19.94
C ALA A 337 23.80 10.60 18.48
N SER A 338 22.82 10.68 17.57
CA SER A 338 23.03 11.01 16.16
C SER A 338 22.12 12.16 15.75
N VAL A 339 22.65 13.08 14.94
CA VAL A 339 21.88 14.20 14.36
C VAL A 339 21.95 14.08 12.84
N PRO A 340 20.82 13.81 12.15
CA PRO A 340 20.80 13.70 10.70
C PRO A 340 21.00 15.06 10.02
N GLN A 341 21.44 15.05 8.77
CA GLN A 341 21.63 16.27 7.97
C GLN A 341 20.32 17.05 7.77
N GLN A 342 19.20 16.33 7.59
CA GLN A 342 17.86 16.90 7.59
C GLN A 342 17.26 16.73 8.97
N SER A 343 16.93 17.84 9.64
CA SER A 343 16.32 17.80 10.97
C SER A 343 14.98 17.09 10.94
N TRP A 344 14.83 16.07 11.77
CA TRP A 344 13.56 15.39 12.01
C TRP A 344 13.05 15.74 13.41
N LEU A 345 11.78 16.15 13.48
CA LEU A 345 11.10 16.51 14.73
C LEU A 345 9.84 15.66 14.86
N LEU A 346 9.60 15.18 16.08
CA LEU A 346 8.32 14.61 16.48
C LEU A 346 7.23 15.67 16.39
N ASN A 347 6.01 15.25 16.02
CA ASN A 347 4.83 16.09 16.10
C ASN A 347 4.40 16.26 17.57
N ALA A 348 5.20 17.04 18.30
CA ALA A 348 5.18 17.21 19.75
C ALA A 348 5.71 18.61 20.11
N THR A 349 5.67 18.98 21.38
CA THR A 349 6.24 20.25 21.84
C THR A 349 7.75 20.31 21.65
N ALA A 350 8.33 21.51 21.64
CA ALA A 350 9.78 21.69 21.56
C ALA A 350 10.50 21.00 22.73
N LYS A 351 9.92 21.04 23.93
CA LYS A 351 10.45 20.37 25.12
C LYS A 351 10.47 18.85 24.94
N GLU A 352 9.39 18.26 24.46
CA GLU A 352 9.31 16.81 24.21
C GLU A 352 10.27 16.35 23.12
N ASN A 353 10.50 17.17 22.09
CA ASN A 353 11.51 16.91 21.07
C ASN A 353 12.94 16.91 21.62
N VAL A 354 13.23 17.75 22.62
CA VAL A 354 14.54 17.81 23.30
C VAL A 354 14.71 16.68 24.30
N LEU A 355 13.69 16.39 25.12
CA LEU A 355 13.73 15.31 26.12
C LEU A 355 13.72 13.93 25.46
N PHE A 356 13.07 13.79 24.31
CA PHE A 356 13.01 12.55 23.51
C PHE A 356 12.61 11.31 24.35
N GLY A 357 11.64 11.50 25.25
CA GLY A 357 11.15 10.46 26.17
C GLY A 357 11.90 10.34 27.49
N ALA A 358 12.97 11.12 27.71
CA ALA A 358 13.62 11.23 29.01
C ALA A 358 12.73 11.97 30.03
N ALA A 359 12.92 11.66 31.31
CA ALA A 359 12.27 12.38 32.40
C ALA A 359 12.75 13.84 32.43
N ASP A 360 11.83 14.74 32.76
CA ASP A 360 12.15 16.14 32.98
C ASP A 360 12.81 16.27 34.35
N GLU A 361 14.13 16.34 34.38
CA GLU A 361 14.86 16.62 35.61
C GLU A 361 14.76 18.13 35.90
N ASP A 362 14.00 18.48 36.94
CA ASP A 362 13.85 19.85 37.41
C ASP A 362 15.26 20.41 37.75
N PRO A 363 15.67 21.57 37.20
CA PRO A 363 17.03 22.09 37.34
C PRO A 363 17.47 22.36 38.78
N ASP A 364 16.53 22.41 39.73
CA ASP A 364 16.81 22.62 41.15
C ASP A 364 17.42 21.38 41.84
N HIS A 365 17.26 20.18 41.28
CA HIS A 365 17.79 18.94 41.87
C HIS A 365 19.30 18.73 41.61
N LEU A 366 19.85 19.25 40.49
CA LEU A 366 21.27 19.09 40.12
C LEU A 366 22.23 19.95 40.97
N LEU A 367 21.72 20.97 41.66
CA LEU A 367 22.52 21.82 42.55
C LEU A 367 22.77 21.17 43.93
N LEU A 368 22.10 20.06 44.25
CA LEU A 368 22.24 19.37 45.54
C LEU A 368 23.21 18.17 45.50
N GLU A 369 23.51 17.62 44.32
CA GLU A 369 24.44 16.47 44.18
C GLU A 369 25.91 16.87 43.90
N THR A 370 26.19 18.17 43.74
CA THR A 370 27.55 18.69 43.49
C THR A 370 28.24 19.30 44.71
N LYS A 371 27.83 18.94 45.94
CA LYS A 371 28.42 19.47 47.17
C LYS A 371 29.15 18.43 48.03
#